data_AF-A0A3P7KJM6-F1
#
_entry.id   AF-A0A3P7KJM6-F1
#
_cell.length_a   1.000
_cell.length_b   1.000
_cell.length_c   1.000
_cell.angle_alpha   90.00
_cell.angle_beta   90.00
_cell.angle_gamma   90.00
#
_symmetry.space_group_name_H-M   'P 1'
#
loop_
_entity.id
_entity.type
_entity.pdbx_description
1 polymer ?
#
loop_
_entity_poly.entity_id
_entity_poly.type
_entity_poly.pdbx_seq_one_letter_code
_entity_poly.pdbx_strand_id
1 'polypeptide(L)' 'MLSYPEFGLRNKLLENVEDDFLYHFGIGLKTVDIPKIFGDTKVRFRIVSELI' A
#
# COMPACT_ATOMS: atom_id res chain seq x y z
N MET A 1 -5.31 22.30 -10.69
CA MET A 1 -4.36 21.42 -9.97
C MET A 1 -5.16 20.22 -9.49
N LEU A 2 -4.90 19.02 -10.02
CA LEU A 2 -5.54 17.80 -9.53
C LEU A 2 -4.94 17.49 -8.15
N SER A 3 -5.74 17.64 -7.09
CA SER A 3 -5.38 17.28 -5.73
C SER A 3 -5.88 15.86 -5.47
N TYR A 4 -4.97 14.93 -5.17
CA TYR A 4 -5.33 13.60 -4.70
C TYR A 4 -5.59 13.66 -3.20
N PRO A 5 -6.62 12.95 -2.69
CA PRO A 5 -6.84 12.88 -1.25
C PRO A 5 -5.62 12.25 -0.58
N GLU A 6 -5.29 12.74 0.61
CA GLU A 6 -4.21 12.19 1.41
C GLU A 6 -4.57 10.76 1.84
N PHE A 7 -3.69 9.80 1.54
CA PHE A 7 -3.89 8.40 1.92
C PHE A 7 -3.44 8.21 3.36
N GLY A 8 -4.40 8.20 4.29
CA GLY A 8 -4.18 7.91 5.70
C GLY A 8 -4.45 6.45 6.06
N LEU A 9 -3.70 5.93 7.04
CA LEU A 9 -4.01 4.66 7.68
C LEU A 9 -5.29 4.79 8.51
N ARG A 10 -6.16 3.77 8.45
CA ARG A 10 -7.38 3.67 9.29
C ARG A 10 -7.28 2.58 10.36
N ASN A 11 -6.07 2.10 10.61
CA ASN A 11 -5.79 1.09 11.64
C ASN A 11 -4.75 1.66 12.61
N LYS A 12 -5.19 1.98 13.83
CA LYS A 12 -4.34 2.58 14.88
C LYS A 12 -3.15 1.71 15.27
N LEU A 13 -3.28 0.38 15.12
CA LEU A 13 -2.21 -0.55 15.45
C LEU A 13 -1.03 -0.47 14.48
N LEU A 14 -1.22 0.13 13.30
CA LEU A 14 -0.19 0.25 12.26
C LEU A 14 0.55 1.59 12.27
N GLU A 15 0.16 2.55 13.09
CA GLU A 15 0.73 3.91 13.02
C GLU A 15 2.20 3.99 13.43
N ASN A 16 2.65 3.12 14.34
CA ASN A 16 4.00 3.15 14.91
C ASN A 16 4.68 1.77 14.88
N VAL A 17 4.31 0.92 13.92
CA VAL A 17 4.94 -0.39 13.80
C VAL A 17 6.34 -0.24 13.19
N GLU A 18 7.31 -0.93 13.78
CA GLU A 18 8.67 -0.98 13.23
C GLU A 18 8.77 -1.88 11.99
N ASP A 19 7.81 -2.79 11.81
CA ASP A 19 7.76 -3.72 10.69
C ASP A 19 6.32 -4.11 10.37
N ASP A 20 6.07 -4.32 9.09
CA ASP A 20 4.82 -4.86 8.57
C ASP A 20 5.15 -5.71 7.35
N PHE A 21 4.57 -6.91 7.29
CA PHE A 21 4.82 -7.88 6.24
C PHE A 21 3.52 -8.27 5.54
N LEU A 22 3.41 -7.84 4.29
CA LEU A 22 2.30 -8.15 3.39
C LEU A 22 2.47 -9.57 2.84
N TYR A 23 2.11 -10.56 3.65
CA TYR A 23 2.37 -11.99 3.41
C TYR A 23 2.05 -12.48 1.99
N HIS A 24 0.87 -12.16 1.46
CA HIS A 24 0.45 -12.63 0.13
C HIS A 24 1.23 -12.00 -1.03
N PHE A 25 1.89 -10.87 -0.78
CA PHE A 25 2.76 -10.20 -1.74
C PHE A 25 4.24 -10.52 -1.50
N GLY A 26 4.59 -11.15 -0.37
CA GLY A 26 5.98 -11.49 -0.03
C GLY A 26 6.88 -10.27 0.22
N ILE A 27 6.30 -9.11 0.52
CA ILE A 27 7.02 -7.85 0.76
C ILE A 27 6.64 -7.25 2.11
N GLY A 28 7.51 -6.42 2.64
CA GLY A 28 7.31 -5.72 3.91
C GLY A 28 8.35 -4.63 4.13
N LEU A 29 8.16 -3.84 5.18
CA LEU A 29 8.91 -2.62 5.45
C LEU A 29 10.43 -2.85 5.55
N LYS A 30 10.88 -4.00 6.08
CA LYS A 30 12.31 -4.34 6.15
C LYS A 30 12.88 -5.06 4.92
N THR A 31 12.03 -5.59 4.06
CA THR A 31 12.45 -6.39 2.90
C THR A 31 12.54 -5.56 1.62
N VAL A 32 11.78 -4.46 1.55
CA VAL A 32 11.64 -3.64 0.36
C VAL A 32 11.53 -2.17 0.75
N ASP A 33 12.22 -1.31 0.02
CA ASP A 33 12.07 0.15 0.10
C ASP A 33 10.77 0.58 -0.62
N ILE A 34 9.65 0.54 0.11
CA ILE A 34 8.31 0.84 -0.43
C ILE A 34 8.23 2.27 -1.02
N PRO A 35 8.69 3.34 -0.34
CA PRO A 35 8.66 4.69 -0.92
C PRO A 35 9.43 4.81 -2.22
N LYS A 36 10.59 4.17 -2.34
CA LYS A 36 11.40 4.20 -3.56
C LYS A 36 10.75 3.44 -4.72
N ILE A 37 10.12 2.30 -4.44
CA ILE A 37 9.54 1.45 -5.50
C ILE A 37 8.15 1.93 -5.94
N PHE A 38 7.32 2.43 -5.02
CA PHE A 38 5.91 2.72 -5.29
C PHE A 38 5.52 4.20 -5.13
N GLY A 39 6.44 5.09 -4.72
CA GLY A 39 6.12 6.50 -4.44
C GLY A 39 5.62 7.31 -5.65
N ASP A 40 5.96 6.88 -6.86
CA ASP A 40 5.49 7.46 -8.12
C ASP A 40 4.16 6.90 -8.61
N THR A 41 3.64 5.82 -7.98
CA THR A 41 2.40 5.16 -8.39
C THR A 41 1.20 6.11 -8.27
N LYS A 42 0.48 6.34 -9.38
CA LYS A 42 -0.73 7.18 -9.44
C LYS A 42 -2.02 6.43 -9.74
N VAL A 43 -1.93 5.24 -10.35
CA VAL A 43 -3.10 4.49 -10.84
C VAL A 43 -3.06 3.08 -10.27
N ARG A 44 -4.21 2.61 -9.76
CA ARG A 44 -4.43 1.21 -9.36
C ARG A 44 -5.58 0.65 -10.16
N PHE A 45 -5.34 -0.43 -10.90
CA PHE A 45 -6.39 -1.16 -11.58
C PHE A 45 -7.04 -2.16 -10.61
N ARG A 46 -8.37 -2.13 -10.51
CA ARG A 46 -9.13 -3.13 -9.77
C ARG A 46 -9.62 -4.19 -10.75
N ILE A 47 -9.09 -5.40 -10.65
CA ILE A 47 -9.65 -6.55 -11.34
C ILE A 47 -10.86 -6.99 -10.52
N VAL A 48 -12.06 -6.87 -11.07
CA VAL A 48 -13.27 -7.45 -10.50
C VAL A 48 -13.48 -8.78 -11.22
N SER A 49 -13.16 -9.90 -10.58
CA SER A 49 -13.65 -11.19 -11.06
C SER A 49 -15.10 -11.32 -10.61
N GLU A 50 -16.03 -11.23 -11.54
CA GLU A 50 -17.38 -11.70 -11.28
C GLU A 50 -17.31 -13.23 -11.14
N LEU A 51 -17.73 -13.75 -9.99
CA LEU A 51 -17.96 -15.18 -9.82
C LEU A 51 -19.09 -15.56 -10.80
N ILE A 52 -18.80 -16.40 -11.79
CA ILE A 52 -19.80 -17.07 -12.65
C ILE A 52 -20.27 -18.34 -11.92
#